data_AF-A0A4U9CRD6-F1
#
_entry.id   AF-A0A4U9CRD6-F1
#
_cell.length_a   1.000
_cell.length_b   1.000
_cell.length_c   1.000
_cell.angle_alpha   90.00
_cell.angle_beta   90.00
_cell.angle_gamma   90.00
#
_symmetry.space_group_name_H-M   'P 1'
#
loop_
_entity.id
_entity.type
_entity.pdbx_description
1 polymer ?
#
loop_
_entity_poly.entity_id
_entity_poly.type
_entity_poly.pdbx_seq_one_letter_code
_entity_poly.pdbx_strand_id
1 'polypeptide(L)' 'MKFAKWLKRIVFSLLLLVVGAIGIRLYDIQRGPDLQLWHTYVPDEMDADEIDSADWNDYIKRENSLFNEVKRNVNG' A
#
# COMPACT_ATOMS: atom_id res chain seq x y z
N MET A 1 -8.01 -8.31 -52.50
CA MET A 1 -9.05 -8.32 -51.42
C MET A 1 -8.72 -9.15 -50.17
N LYS A 2 -7.61 -9.91 -50.09
CA LYS A 2 -7.24 -10.67 -48.86
C LYS A 2 -6.50 -9.81 -47.83
N PHE A 3 -5.66 -8.89 -48.30
CA PHE A 3 -4.84 -7.99 -47.48
C PHE A 3 -5.67 -7.07 -46.57
N ALA A 4 -6.74 -6.46 -47.11
CA ALA A 4 -7.64 -5.62 -46.33
C ALA A 4 -8.40 -6.40 -45.24
N LYS A 5 -8.76 -7.67 -45.50
CA LYS A 5 -9.38 -8.54 -44.49
C LYS A 5 -8.40 -8.88 -43.36
N TRP A 6 -7.13 -9.13 -43.69
CA TRP A 6 -6.08 -9.35 -42.70
C TRP A 6 -5.78 -8.10 -41.87
N LEU A 7 -5.68 -6.94 -42.52
CA LEU A 7 -5.48 -5.66 -41.84
C LEU A 7 -6.62 -5.37 -40.86
N LYS A 8 -7.89 -5.56 -41.28
CA LYS A 8 -9.05 -5.38 -40.40
C LYS A 8 -9.01 -6.31 -39.19
N ARG A 9 -8.59 -7.57 -39.37
CA ARG A 9 -8.44 -8.53 -38.25
C ARG A 9 -7.34 -8.09 -37.28
N ILE A 10 -6.20 -7.65 -37.79
CA ILE A 10 -5.09 -7.14 -36.97
C ILE A 10 -5.54 -5.93 -36.14
N VAL A 11 -6.22 -4.97 -36.77
CA VAL A 11 -6.75 -3.79 -36.08
C VAL A 11 -7.76 -4.19 -35.01
N PHE A 12 -8.66 -5.13 -35.29
CA PHE A 12 -9.62 -5.62 -34.30
C PHE A 12 -8.93 -6.33 -33.13
N SER A 13 -7.94 -7.17 -33.41
CA SER A 13 -7.16 -7.84 -32.38
C SER A 13 -6.39 -6.83 -31.52
N LEU A 14 -5.79 -5.82 -32.14
CA LEU A 14 -5.09 -4.76 -31.41
C LEU A 14 -6.06 -3.95 -30.54
N LEU A 15 -7.24 -3.62 -31.06
CA LEU A 15 -8.27 -2.91 -30.30
C LEU A 15 -8.73 -3.72 -29.08
N LEU A 16 -8.93 -5.03 -29.23
CA LEU A 16 -9.26 -5.93 -28.12
C LEU A 16 -8.16 -5.95 -27.07
N LEU A 17 -6.89 -6.00 -27.48
CA LEU A 17 -5.76 -5.95 -26.55
C LEU A 17 -5.70 -4.62 -25.79
N VAL A 18 -5.93 -3.49 -26.47
CA VAL A 18 -5.96 -2.17 -25.83
C VAL A 18 -7.08 -2.07 -24.80
N VAL A 19 -8.30 -2.51 -25.16
CA VAL A 19 -9.43 -2.50 -24.23
C VAL A 19 -9.17 -3.43 -23.04
N GLY A 20 -8.62 -4.62 -23.27
CA GLY A 20 -8.23 -5.55 -22.20
C GLY A 20 -7.19 -4.94 -21.25
N ALA A 21 -6.15 -4.30 -21.80
CA ALA A 21 -5.11 -3.64 -21.00
C ALA A 21 -5.66 -2.49 -20.16
N ILE A 22 -6.58 -1.69 -20.71
CA ILE A 22 -7.27 -0.62 -19.95
C ILE A 22 -8.11 -1.22 -18.83
N GLY A 23 -8.85 -2.31 -19.08
CA GLY A 23 -9.63 -3.01 -18.07
C GLY A 23 -8.78 -3.51 -16.90
N ILE A 24 -7.65 -4.16 -17.20
CA ILE A 24 -6.67 -4.58 -16.19
C ILE A 24 -6.14 -3.36 -15.42
N ARG A 25 -5.81 -2.28 -16.12
CA ARG A 25 -5.26 -1.09 -15.47
C ARG A 25 -6.26 -0.42 -14.54
N LEU A 26 -7.53 -0.34 -14.92
CA LEU A 26 -8.60 0.19 -14.06
C LEU A 26 -8.80 -0.69 -12.82
N TYR A 27 -8.71 -2.00 -12.99
CA TYR A 27 -8.78 -2.95 -11.89
C TYR A 27 -7.63 -2.78 -10.89
N ASP A 28 -6.41 -2.63 -11.40
CA ASP A 28 -5.22 -2.37 -10.58
C ASP A 28 -5.26 -1.01 -9.89
N ILE A 29 -5.91 0.01 -10.47
CA ILE A 29 -6.06 1.33 -9.83
C ILE A 29 -7.05 1.26 -8.66
N GLN A 30 -8.12 0.47 -8.78
CA GLN A 30 -9.10 0.32 -7.70
C GLN A 30 -8.56 -0.50 -6.53
N ARG A 31 -7.69 -1.46 -6.81
CA ARG A 31 -6.93 -2.21 -5.81
C ARG A 31 -5.75 -1.35 -5.40
N GLY A 32 -5.98 -0.44 -4.44
CA GLY A 32 -4.88 0.29 -3.80
C GLY A 32 -3.76 -0.67 -3.37
N PRO A 33 -2.52 -0.17 -3.22
CA PRO A 33 -1.40 -1.01 -2.81
C PRO A 33 -1.75 -1.77 -1.53
N ASP A 34 -1.28 -3.00 -1.41
CA ASP A 34 -1.50 -3.81 -0.21
C ASP A 34 -1.09 -3.02 1.04
N LEU A 35 -1.81 -3.27 2.13
CA LEU A 35 -1.50 -2.69 3.44
C LEU A 35 -0.04 -3.01 3.77
N GLN A 36 0.78 -1.96 3.74
CA GLN A 36 2.15 -2.03 4.23
C GLN A 36 2.14 -2.38 5.72
N LEU A 37 3.22 -2.99 6.22
CA LEU A 37 3.32 -3.45 7.61
C LEU A 37 3.02 -2.33 8.63
N TRP A 38 3.42 -1.09 8.32
CA TRP A 38 3.13 0.10 9.15
C TRP A 38 1.65 0.48 9.22
N HIS A 39 0.79 -0.03 8.34
CA HIS A 39 -0.67 0.14 8.44
C HIS A 39 -1.34 -0.93 9.31
N THR A 40 -0.63 -2.01 9.65
CA THR A 40 -1.22 -3.16 10.36
C THR A 40 -0.92 -3.16 11.84
N TYR A 41 0.01 -2.30 12.26
CA TYR A 41 0.53 -2.29 13.61
C TYR A 41 0.36 -0.90 14.22
N VAL A 42 -0.39 -0.83 15.32
CA VAL A 42 -0.56 0.37 16.15
C VAL A 42 0.18 0.10 17.45
N PRO A 43 1.24 0.85 17.75
CA PRO A 43 1.94 0.71 19.02
C PRO A 43 1.09 1.17 20.19
N ASP A 44 1.37 0.62 21.36
CA ASP A 44 0.81 1.09 22.60
C ASP A 44 1.48 2.42 22.99
N GLU A 45 0.71 3.51 23.00
CA GLU A 45 1.17 4.86 23.36
C GLU A 45 0.79 5.19 24.81
N MET A 46 1.48 6.15 25.42
CA MET A 46 1.07 6.65 26.74
C MET A 46 -0.21 7.47 26.59
N ASP A 47 -1.17 7.23 27.48
CA ASP A 47 -2.35 8.08 27.57
C ASP A 47 -2.01 9.43 28.25
N ALA A 48 -2.89 10.42 28.12
CA ALA A 48 -2.68 11.77 28.64
C ALA A 48 -2.35 11.77 30.15
N ASP A 49 -3.05 10.95 30.94
CA ASP A 49 -2.82 10.83 32.38
C ASP A 49 -1.43 10.24 32.70
N GLU A 50 -0.94 9.31 31.87
CA GLU A 50 0.38 8.72 32.03
C GLU A 50 1.48 9.74 31.69
N ILE A 51 1.27 10.54 30.65
CA ILE A 51 2.20 11.62 30.26
C ILE A 51 2.26 12.70 31.35
N ASP A 52 1.10 13.10 31.90
CA ASP A 52 1.03 14.10 32.97
C ASP A 52 1.74 13.65 34.25
N SER A 53 1.81 12.33 34.49
CA SER A 53 2.50 11.73 35.64
C SER A 53 3.98 11.44 35.40
N ALA A 54 4.43 11.43 34.15
CA ALA A 54 5.78 11.01 33.78
C ALA A 54 6.78 12.15 33.80
N ASP A 55 8.02 11.82 34.17
CA ASP A 55 9.13 12.72 33.94
C ASP A 55 9.72 12.56 32.53
N TRP A 56 10.65 13.44 32.17
CA TRP A 56 11.29 13.40 30.85
C TRP A 56 12.04 12.10 30.57
N ASN A 57 12.65 11.48 31.59
CA ASN A 57 13.38 10.24 31.40
C ASN A 57 12.43 9.06 31.18
N ASP A 58 11.31 9.03 31.89
CA ASP A 58 10.25 8.03 31.74
C ASP A 58 9.62 8.12 30.35
N TYR A 59 9.32 9.33 29.89
CA TYR A 59 8.85 9.59 28.52
C TYR A 59 9.83 9.03 27.48
N ILE A 60 11.11 9.40 27.56
CA ILE A 60 12.12 8.94 26.59
C ILE A 60 12.32 7.42 26.65
N LYS A 61 12.25 6.81 27.83
CA LYS A 61 12.35 5.35 27.98
C LYS A 61 11.18 4.65 27.30
N ARG A 62 9.96 5.16 27.46
CA ARG A 62 8.77 4.63 26.79
C ARG A 62 8.87 4.77 25.28
N GLU A 63 9.27 5.95 24.81
CA GLU A 63 9.40 6.25 23.39
C GLU A 63 10.43 5.32 22.71
N ASN A 64 11.56 5.06 23.38
CA ASN A 64 12.55 4.09 22.88
C ASN A 64 11.98 2.67 22.80
N SER A 65 11.13 2.26 23.75
CA SER A 65 10.44 0.95 23.69
C SER A 65 9.48 0.89 22.50
N LEU A 66 8.71 1.97 22.29
CA LEU A 66 7.77 2.11 21.18
C LEU A 66 8.48 2.01 19.83
N PHE A 67 9.56 2.76 19.62
CA PHE A 67 10.35 2.67 18.38
C PHE A 67 10.95 1.28 18.15
N ASN A 68 11.38 0.59 19.22
CA ASN A 68 11.85 -0.78 19.10
C ASN A 68 10.72 -1.74 18.66
N GLU A 69 9.50 -1.51 19.12
CA GLU A 69 8.34 -2.32 18.76
C GLU A 69 7.89 -2.06 17.31
N VAL A 70 7.83 -0.80 16.89
CA VAL A 70 7.60 -0.43 15.49
C VAL A 70 8.66 -1.08 14.60
N LYS A 71 9.95 -0.99 14.96
CA LYS A 71 11.03 -1.60 14.19
C LYS A 71 10.91 -3.12 14.07
N ARG A 72 10.39 -3.81 15.10
CA ARG A 72 10.15 -5.27 15.05
C ARG A 72 8.96 -5.64 14.15
N ASN A 73 7.92 -4.81 14.12
CA ASN A 73 6.66 -5.14 13.43
C ASN A 73 6.57 -4.57 12.01
N VAL A 74 7.35 -3.53 11.68
CA VAL A 74 7.31 -2.83 10.38
C VAL A 74 8.47 -3.21 9.46
N ASN A 75 9.55 -3.78 10.00
CA ASN A 75 10.64 -4.30 9.16
C ASN A 75 10.29 -5.71 8.69
N GLY A 76 9.89 -5.83 7.42
CA GLY A 76 9.80 -7.10 6.67
C GLY A 76 11.11 -7.46 5.98
#